data_AF-A0A0C7MX75-F1
#
_entry.id   AF-A0A0C7MX75-F1
#
_cell.length_a   1.000
_cell.length_b   1.000
_cell.length_c   1.000
_cell.angle_alpha   90.00
_cell.angle_beta   90.00
_cell.angle_gamma   90.00
#
_symmetry.space_group_name_H-M   'P 1'
#
loop_
_entity.id
_entity.type
_entity.pdbx_description
1 polymer ?
#
loop_
_entity_poly.entity_id
_entity_poly.type
_entity_poly.pdbx_seq_one_letter_code
_entity_poly.pdbx_strand_id
1 'polypeptide(L)'
;MSSGGQTPELESAVDHLVTILHQPIFTGEIHDILSNLVYYIPRLRRKRKLEQLVSGFLESQLWSMLLGEDRSVLQETAEAIFSWKLSISEPVISVAEFYAVWDRAIKNCKAWNISKLTVLTGILGTRAKLDTLQTQFFLDDSNSVSGKYRNWKYELFMPVWRQLFRETMKHSPREAEYLAVLLSCIYENRDVNEVMGEQLAPVLLQLSLTVINDYKKSPSFVSKNLGSIAKTLESTLSKTNIVVVTNALRAVTATTFDISLREMHAPRANYSTQIYSNQLLTVISILRGCLSRPAIPKEWYSQVIMSLFYVDFIAQDFGKKGFQSYEYIYKISVAGCTVDVAQYYNCLDTMRGNIYQSSGNNVVNNSRILYLLNFLEFSLGIVPVTPDFLSEFFVPVVTFYAASSDANICEAAQATQLCLYNNKSAGEFLQVWKTTHYLEFLEQSTQRFLAGVLKSSQLIHIFAAIAQEIPALKPTNPDISREVLHYTYLLVLNHQKESSEVVSTLIQCLAQQLPHIKTKYITGWLENIIELIQFCPAQKEKIFDCLWKQINSGLLPDDRALSWFLSSQSKL
;
A
#
# COMPACT_ATOMS: atom_id res chain seq x y z
N MET A 1 15.44 -35.46 -47.63
CA MET A 1 16.13 -36.65 -47.09
C MET A 1 16.81 -36.21 -45.80
N SER A 2 16.21 -36.31 -44.63
CA SER A 2 15.97 -37.54 -43.87
C SER A 2 14.54 -37.59 -43.29
N SER A 3 13.78 -38.61 -43.70
CA SER A 3 12.54 -39.02 -43.06
C SER A 3 12.87 -39.69 -41.73
N GLY A 4 12.93 -38.90 -40.66
CA GLY A 4 13.09 -39.40 -39.29
C GLY A 4 11.85 -40.18 -38.85
N GLY A 5 11.91 -41.50 -39.01
CA GLY A 5 10.91 -42.45 -38.51
C GLY A 5 10.60 -42.22 -37.04
N GLN A 6 9.33 -42.34 -36.69
CA GLN A 6 8.92 -42.45 -35.29
C GLN A 6 9.55 -43.69 -34.70
N THR A 7 10.09 -43.59 -33.49
CA THR A 7 10.25 -44.76 -32.64
C THR A 7 8.84 -45.32 -32.34
N PRO A 8 8.56 -46.60 -32.64
CA PRO A 8 7.23 -47.21 -32.44
C PRO A 8 6.74 -47.15 -30.98
N GLU A 9 7.65 -46.96 -30.03
CA GLU A 9 7.39 -46.80 -28.60
C GLU A 9 6.58 -45.53 -28.27
N LEU A 10 6.86 -44.41 -28.95
CA LEU A 10 6.15 -43.15 -28.68
C LEU A 10 4.70 -43.18 -29.19
N GLU A 11 4.46 -43.91 -30.27
CA GLU A 11 3.12 -44.11 -30.80
C GLU A 11 2.28 -45.00 -29.87
N SER A 12 2.87 -46.09 -29.37
CA SER A 12 2.25 -47.00 -28.42
C SER A 12 1.91 -46.30 -27.10
N ALA A 13 2.81 -45.46 -26.58
CA ALA A 13 2.59 -44.69 -25.36
C ALA A 13 1.40 -43.71 -25.48
N VAL A 14 1.27 -43.03 -26.62
CA VAL A 14 0.15 -42.11 -26.87
C VAL A 14 -1.17 -42.87 -27.00
N ASP A 15 -1.19 -44.03 -27.66
CA ASP A 15 -2.39 -44.84 -27.80
C ASP A 15 -2.84 -45.42 -26.45
N HIS A 16 -1.87 -45.76 -25.59
CA HIS A 16 -2.14 -46.16 -24.20
C HIS A 16 -2.76 -45.01 -23.39
N LEU A 17 -2.23 -43.78 -23.49
CA LEU A 17 -2.80 -42.62 -22.82
C LEU A 17 -4.22 -42.30 -23.29
N VAL A 18 -4.48 -42.38 -24.61
CA VAL A 18 -5.84 -42.23 -25.15
C VAL A 18 -6.76 -43.27 -24.54
N THR A 19 -6.32 -44.52 -24.43
CA THR A 19 -7.13 -45.60 -23.85
C THR A 19 -7.46 -45.32 -22.38
N ILE A 20 -6.46 -44.92 -21.58
CA ILE A 20 -6.65 -44.55 -20.16
C ILE A 20 -7.67 -43.43 -20.01
N LEU A 21 -7.56 -42.35 -20.81
CA LEU A 21 -8.43 -41.19 -20.72
C LEU A 21 -9.92 -41.49 -20.98
N HIS A 22 -10.21 -42.54 -21.76
CA HIS A 22 -11.57 -43.01 -22.04
C HIS A 22 -12.09 -44.02 -21.00
N GLN A 23 -11.23 -44.54 -20.12
CA GLN A 23 -11.64 -45.45 -19.06
C GLN A 23 -12.24 -44.67 -17.88
N PRO A 24 -13.35 -45.14 -17.29
CA PRO A 24 -13.99 -44.48 -16.16
C PRO A 24 -13.21 -44.67 -14.84
N ILE A 25 -12.34 -45.68 -14.76
CA ILE A 25 -11.60 -46.04 -13.56
C ILE A 25 -10.14 -46.23 -13.93
N PHE A 26 -9.26 -45.46 -13.29
CA PHE A 26 -7.81 -45.59 -13.38
C PHE A 26 -7.24 -45.85 -11.99
N THR A 27 -6.34 -46.83 -11.87
CA THR A 27 -5.80 -47.30 -10.59
C THR A 27 -4.39 -46.77 -10.28
N GLY A 28 -3.80 -45.94 -11.15
CA GLY A 28 -2.48 -45.33 -10.94
C GLY A 28 -2.54 -43.90 -10.41
N GLU A 29 -1.38 -43.24 -10.33
CA GLU A 29 -1.29 -41.85 -9.89
C GLU A 29 -1.71 -40.87 -11.00
N ILE A 30 -2.60 -39.93 -10.66
CA ILE A 30 -3.10 -38.94 -11.63
C ILE A 30 -2.00 -37.98 -12.11
N HIS A 31 -1.02 -37.69 -11.25
CA HIS A 31 0.12 -36.82 -11.59
C HIS A 31 0.97 -37.39 -12.71
N ASP A 32 1.09 -38.72 -12.82
CA ASP A 32 1.82 -39.36 -13.91
C ASP A 32 1.10 -39.18 -15.24
N ILE A 33 -0.23 -39.31 -15.26
CA ILE A 33 -1.03 -39.05 -16.45
C ILE A 33 -0.86 -37.58 -16.88
N LEU A 34 -1.04 -36.64 -15.94
CA LEU A 34 -0.92 -35.20 -16.23
C LEU A 34 0.48 -34.84 -16.74
N SER A 35 1.54 -35.37 -16.13
CA SER A 35 2.92 -35.15 -16.58
C SER A 35 3.16 -35.68 -17.99
N ASN A 36 2.65 -36.89 -18.29
CA ASN A 36 2.72 -37.46 -19.63
C ASN A 36 1.97 -36.61 -20.65
N LEU A 37 0.79 -36.09 -20.31
CA LEU A 37 0.02 -35.21 -21.21
C LEU A 37 0.76 -33.90 -21.51
N VAL A 38 1.36 -33.27 -20.50
CA VAL A 38 2.22 -32.08 -20.68
C VAL A 38 3.42 -32.38 -21.57
N TYR A 39 3.98 -33.57 -21.47
CA TYR A 39 5.10 -33.98 -22.31
C TYR A 39 4.68 -34.23 -23.76
N TYR A 40 3.66 -35.07 -23.99
CA TYR A 40 3.31 -35.58 -25.31
C TYR A 40 2.49 -34.59 -26.15
N ILE A 41 1.43 -33.98 -25.61
CA ILE A 41 0.49 -33.14 -26.38
C ILE A 41 1.21 -32.06 -27.23
N PRO A 42 2.11 -31.22 -26.67
CA PRO A 42 2.76 -30.16 -27.46
C PRO A 42 3.75 -30.69 -28.52
N ARG A 43 4.26 -31.91 -28.36
CA ARG A 43 5.32 -32.52 -29.18
C ARG A 43 4.81 -33.49 -30.24
N LEU A 44 3.50 -33.75 -30.28
CA LEU A 44 2.91 -34.66 -31.27
C LEU A 44 3.17 -34.19 -32.70
N ARG A 45 3.56 -35.13 -33.55
CA ARG A 45 3.83 -34.91 -34.98
C ARG A 45 2.64 -35.23 -35.89
N ARG A 46 1.72 -36.10 -35.45
CA ARG A 46 0.55 -36.54 -36.23
C ARG A 46 -0.72 -35.84 -35.75
N LYS A 47 -1.37 -35.08 -36.64
CA LYS A 47 -2.61 -34.33 -36.35
C LYS A 47 -3.75 -35.19 -35.82
N ARG A 48 -4.00 -36.35 -36.43
CA ARG A 48 -5.08 -37.27 -36.00
C ARG A 48 -4.91 -37.77 -34.56
N LYS A 49 -3.66 -38.08 -34.16
CA LYS A 49 -3.36 -38.48 -32.77
C LYS A 49 -3.52 -37.32 -31.80
N LEU A 50 -3.14 -36.11 -32.21
CA LEU A 50 -3.38 -34.90 -31.42
C LEU A 50 -4.89 -34.68 -31.22
N GLU A 51 -5.71 -34.83 -32.25
CA GLU A 51 -7.17 -34.72 -32.16
C GLU A 51 -7.77 -35.75 -31.18
N GLN A 52 -7.33 -37.01 -31.24
CA GLN A 52 -7.77 -38.06 -30.32
C GLN A 52 -7.35 -37.78 -28.87
N LEU A 53 -6.10 -37.37 -28.65
CA LEU A 53 -5.58 -37.12 -27.31
C LEU A 53 -6.20 -35.88 -26.67
N VAL A 54 -6.39 -34.80 -27.44
CA VAL A 54 -7.07 -33.58 -26.98
C VAL A 54 -8.54 -33.85 -26.67
N SER A 55 -9.24 -34.61 -27.53
CA SER A 55 -10.62 -35.00 -27.26
C SER A 55 -10.74 -35.89 -26.02
N GLY A 56 -9.85 -36.89 -25.88
CA GLY A 56 -9.80 -37.75 -24.71
C GLY A 56 -9.49 -36.97 -23.44
N PHE A 57 -8.56 -36.02 -23.51
CA PHE A 57 -8.21 -35.15 -22.39
C PHE A 57 -9.41 -34.28 -21.97
N LEU A 58 -10.08 -33.61 -22.91
CA LEU A 58 -11.18 -32.72 -22.57
C LEU A 58 -12.43 -33.48 -22.05
N GLU A 59 -12.73 -34.65 -22.60
CA GLU A 59 -13.94 -35.43 -22.27
C GLU A 59 -13.73 -36.49 -21.16
N SER A 60 -12.53 -36.59 -20.58
CA SER A 60 -12.25 -37.60 -19.56
C SER A 60 -13.08 -37.38 -18.29
N GLN A 61 -13.69 -38.46 -17.79
CA GLN A 61 -14.41 -38.47 -16.51
C GLN A 61 -13.47 -38.59 -15.30
N LEU A 62 -12.20 -38.91 -15.54
CA LEU A 62 -11.17 -39.05 -14.51
C LEU A 62 -11.00 -37.77 -13.69
N TRP A 63 -11.13 -36.61 -14.33
CA TRP A 63 -10.94 -35.30 -13.67
C TRP A 63 -11.96 -35.02 -12.59
N SER A 64 -13.22 -35.43 -12.79
CA SER A 64 -14.27 -35.25 -11.78
C SER A 64 -14.15 -36.23 -10.62
N MET A 65 -13.67 -37.45 -10.86
CA MET A 65 -13.58 -38.50 -9.83
C MET A 65 -12.31 -38.41 -8.97
N LEU A 66 -11.16 -38.20 -9.60
CA LEU A 66 -9.86 -38.39 -8.94
C LEU A 66 -9.24 -37.11 -8.39
N LEU A 67 -9.57 -35.93 -8.95
CA LEU A 67 -8.96 -34.67 -8.51
C LEU A 67 -9.64 -34.05 -7.28
N GLY A 68 -10.78 -34.59 -6.83
CA GLY A 68 -11.46 -34.14 -5.61
C GLY A 68 -11.54 -32.61 -5.50
N GLU A 69 -10.89 -32.06 -4.47
CA GLU A 69 -10.79 -30.62 -4.19
C GLU A 69 -9.58 -29.93 -4.85
N ASP A 70 -8.53 -30.65 -5.27
CA ASP A 70 -7.32 -30.06 -5.87
C ASP A 70 -7.38 -30.07 -7.41
N ARG A 71 -8.36 -29.35 -7.92
CA ARG A 71 -8.51 -29.14 -9.37
C ARG A 71 -7.47 -28.16 -9.93
N SER A 72 -6.68 -27.49 -9.09
CA SER A 72 -5.69 -26.49 -9.50
C SER A 72 -4.60 -27.07 -10.41
N VAL A 73 -4.23 -28.33 -10.17
CA VAL A 73 -3.25 -29.07 -10.98
C VAL A 73 -3.70 -29.19 -12.45
N LEU A 74 -5.01 -29.29 -12.71
CA LEU A 74 -5.53 -29.38 -14.07
C LEU A 74 -5.38 -28.06 -14.84
N GLN A 75 -5.50 -26.93 -14.13
CA GLN A 75 -5.23 -25.60 -14.69
C GLN A 75 -3.74 -25.49 -15.05
N GLU A 76 -2.86 -25.82 -14.10
CA GLU A 76 -1.40 -25.79 -14.28
C GLU A 76 -0.97 -26.71 -15.45
N THR A 77 -1.59 -27.89 -15.59
CA THR A 77 -1.34 -28.84 -16.69
C THR A 77 -1.71 -28.22 -18.04
N ALA A 78 -2.92 -27.65 -18.17
CA ALA A 78 -3.37 -27.04 -19.41
C ALA A 78 -2.51 -25.82 -19.80
N GLU A 79 -2.16 -24.99 -18.82
CA GLU A 79 -1.24 -23.86 -19.00
C GLU A 79 0.15 -24.32 -19.46
N ALA A 80 0.68 -25.40 -18.87
CA ALA A 80 1.96 -25.98 -19.24
C ALA A 80 1.96 -26.55 -20.66
N ILE A 81 0.91 -27.26 -21.07
CA ILE A 81 0.76 -27.79 -22.44
C ILE A 81 0.89 -26.67 -23.47
N PHE A 82 0.14 -25.59 -23.29
CA PHE A 82 0.14 -24.45 -24.22
C PHE A 82 1.44 -23.67 -24.15
N SER A 83 1.96 -23.46 -22.94
CA SER A 83 3.26 -22.80 -22.72
C SER A 83 4.41 -23.54 -23.39
N TRP A 84 4.44 -24.87 -23.31
CA TRP A 84 5.44 -25.68 -24.01
C TRP A 84 5.28 -25.60 -25.51
N LYS A 85 4.03 -25.65 -26.03
CA LYS A 85 3.79 -25.54 -27.46
C LYS A 85 4.34 -24.24 -28.05
N LEU A 86 4.12 -23.12 -27.35
CA LEU A 86 4.59 -21.80 -27.75
C LEU A 86 6.11 -21.64 -27.66
N SER A 87 6.79 -22.46 -26.86
CA SER A 87 8.24 -22.40 -26.64
C SER A 87 9.04 -23.35 -27.55
N ILE A 88 8.41 -24.14 -28.40
CA ILE A 88 9.10 -25.00 -29.37
C ILE A 88 9.47 -24.17 -30.61
N SER A 89 10.76 -24.05 -30.91
CA SER A 89 11.27 -23.22 -32.01
C SER A 89 10.81 -23.68 -33.40
N GLU A 90 10.74 -24.99 -33.64
CA GLU A 90 10.31 -25.57 -34.93
C GLU A 90 9.26 -26.68 -34.71
N PRO A 91 7.99 -26.30 -34.49
CA PRO A 91 6.95 -27.28 -34.19
C PRO A 91 6.48 -27.99 -35.47
N VAL A 92 6.52 -29.34 -35.47
CA VAL A 92 6.10 -30.15 -36.64
C VAL A 92 4.63 -29.90 -37.03
N ILE A 93 3.75 -29.78 -36.04
CA ILE A 93 2.40 -29.22 -36.23
C ILE A 93 2.51 -27.73 -35.92
N SER A 94 2.13 -26.86 -36.84
CA SER A 94 2.24 -25.41 -36.62
C SER A 94 1.40 -24.95 -35.42
N VAL A 95 1.72 -23.78 -34.87
CA VAL A 95 0.94 -23.20 -33.76
C VAL A 95 -0.52 -23.03 -34.19
N ALA A 96 -0.78 -22.45 -35.38
CA ALA A 96 -2.14 -22.28 -35.88
C ALA A 96 -2.92 -23.61 -35.99
N GLU A 97 -2.29 -24.68 -36.50
CA GLU A 97 -2.94 -25.99 -36.60
C GLU A 97 -3.22 -26.63 -35.23
N PHE A 98 -2.27 -26.51 -34.30
CA PHE A 98 -2.46 -26.99 -32.93
C PHE A 98 -3.66 -26.32 -32.26
N TYR A 99 -3.77 -25.00 -32.38
CA TYR A 99 -4.91 -24.25 -31.84
C TYR A 99 -6.21 -24.56 -32.58
N ALA A 100 -6.17 -24.87 -33.88
CA ALA A 100 -7.36 -25.31 -34.62
C ALA A 100 -7.90 -26.67 -34.14
N VAL A 101 -7.03 -27.60 -33.73
CA VAL A 101 -7.43 -28.88 -33.12
C VAL A 101 -8.15 -28.63 -31.78
N TRP A 102 -7.57 -27.79 -30.92
CA TRP A 102 -8.21 -27.41 -29.65
C TRP A 102 -9.52 -26.66 -29.86
N ASP A 103 -9.58 -25.73 -30.82
CA ASP A 103 -10.80 -24.99 -31.14
C ASP A 103 -11.95 -25.92 -31.53
N ARG A 104 -11.65 -26.94 -32.35
CA ARG A 104 -12.63 -27.96 -32.71
C ARG A 104 -13.08 -28.78 -31.51
N ALA A 105 -12.15 -29.20 -30.65
CA ALA A 105 -12.47 -29.97 -29.45
C ALA A 105 -13.33 -29.17 -28.46
N ILE A 106 -12.98 -27.90 -28.22
CA ILE A 106 -13.71 -26.98 -27.33
C ILE A 106 -15.13 -26.73 -27.86
N LYS A 107 -15.28 -26.45 -29.17
CA LYS A 107 -16.60 -26.21 -29.79
C LYS A 107 -17.49 -27.45 -29.82
N ASN A 108 -16.90 -28.64 -29.95
CA ASN A 108 -17.64 -29.91 -29.99
C ASN A 108 -17.84 -30.54 -28.60
N CYS A 109 -17.48 -29.84 -27.53
CA CYS A 109 -17.62 -30.34 -26.18
C CYS A 109 -19.11 -30.57 -25.84
N LYS A 110 -19.45 -31.79 -25.39
CA LYS A 110 -20.86 -32.21 -25.24
C LYS A 110 -21.57 -31.52 -24.08
N ALA A 111 -20.87 -31.35 -22.97
CA ALA A 111 -21.38 -30.75 -21.75
C ALA A 111 -20.24 -30.08 -20.97
N TRP A 112 -20.45 -28.84 -20.55
CA TRP A 112 -19.49 -28.09 -19.76
C TRP A 112 -19.65 -28.35 -18.27
N ASN A 113 -18.53 -28.50 -17.58
CA ASN A 113 -18.45 -28.65 -16.13
C ASN A 113 -17.25 -27.86 -15.59
N ILE A 114 -17.08 -27.85 -14.27
CA ILE A 114 -16.00 -27.09 -13.61
C ILE A 114 -14.61 -27.55 -14.09
N SER A 115 -14.34 -28.86 -14.17
CA SER A 115 -13.03 -29.37 -14.61
C SER A 115 -12.68 -28.95 -16.04
N LYS A 116 -13.66 -28.95 -16.95
CA LYS A 116 -13.47 -28.48 -18.33
C LYS A 116 -13.24 -26.97 -18.39
N LEU A 117 -13.94 -26.19 -17.56
CA LEU A 117 -13.64 -24.77 -17.40
C LEU A 117 -12.23 -24.54 -16.83
N THR A 118 -11.78 -25.34 -15.87
CA THR A 118 -10.42 -25.27 -15.32
C THR A 118 -9.36 -25.45 -16.40
N VAL A 119 -9.53 -26.45 -17.28
CA VAL A 119 -8.66 -26.64 -18.44
C VAL A 119 -8.65 -25.37 -19.30
N LEU A 120 -9.84 -24.86 -19.64
CA LEU A 120 -9.95 -23.66 -20.46
C LEU A 120 -9.35 -22.42 -19.81
N THR A 121 -9.46 -22.26 -18.49
CA THR A 121 -8.79 -21.21 -17.72
C THR A 121 -7.27 -21.30 -17.87
N GLY A 122 -6.69 -22.49 -17.75
CA GLY A 122 -5.24 -22.70 -17.93
C GLY A 122 -4.79 -22.35 -19.36
N ILE A 123 -5.59 -22.74 -20.36
CA ILE A 123 -5.35 -22.34 -21.76
C ILE A 123 -5.35 -20.82 -21.88
N LEU A 124 -6.45 -20.16 -21.47
CA LEU A 124 -6.65 -18.71 -21.56
C LEU A 124 -5.57 -17.91 -20.80
N GLY A 125 -5.02 -18.47 -19.71
CA GLY A 125 -3.91 -17.89 -18.95
C GLY A 125 -2.63 -17.69 -19.77
N THR A 126 -2.42 -18.49 -20.82
CA THR A 126 -1.22 -18.39 -21.67
C THR A 126 -1.27 -17.29 -22.73
N ARG A 127 -2.38 -16.52 -22.80
CA ARG A 127 -2.55 -15.45 -23.78
C ARG A 127 -1.46 -14.38 -23.71
N ALA A 128 -1.09 -13.90 -22.52
CA ALA A 128 -0.06 -12.87 -22.38
C ALA A 128 1.31 -13.35 -22.88
N LYS A 129 1.61 -14.64 -22.71
CA LYS A 129 2.82 -15.27 -23.25
C LYS A 129 2.77 -15.35 -24.78
N LEU A 130 1.62 -15.70 -25.36
CA LEU A 130 1.44 -15.60 -26.82
C LEU A 130 1.69 -14.18 -27.30
N ASP A 131 1.04 -13.18 -26.72
CA ASP A 131 1.16 -11.78 -27.16
C ASP A 131 2.63 -11.34 -27.15
N THR A 132 3.37 -11.69 -26.10
CA THR A 132 4.81 -11.41 -25.98
C THR A 132 5.61 -12.09 -27.09
N LEU A 133 5.42 -13.40 -27.29
CA LEU A 133 6.18 -14.16 -28.30
C LEU A 133 5.78 -13.78 -29.73
N GLN A 134 4.52 -13.44 -29.98
CA GLN A 134 4.04 -12.96 -31.27
C GLN A 134 4.73 -11.67 -31.66
N THR A 135 4.91 -10.73 -30.73
CA THR A 135 5.64 -9.48 -31.00
C THR A 135 7.13 -9.68 -31.28
N GLN A 136 7.73 -10.74 -30.74
CA GLN A 136 9.16 -11.01 -30.86
C GLN A 136 9.50 -11.90 -32.07
N PHE A 137 8.68 -12.92 -32.34
CA PHE A 137 9.01 -14.00 -33.26
C PHE A 137 7.98 -14.23 -34.37
N PHE A 138 6.88 -13.47 -34.41
CA PHE A 138 5.81 -13.62 -35.42
C PHE A 138 5.32 -15.08 -35.55
N LEU A 139 4.88 -15.69 -34.43
CA LEU A 139 4.50 -17.10 -34.36
C LEU A 139 3.27 -17.47 -35.22
N ASP A 140 2.36 -16.52 -35.45
CA ASP A 140 1.15 -16.69 -36.26
C ASP A 140 0.95 -15.51 -37.21
N ASP A 141 1.28 -15.70 -38.49
CA ASP A 141 1.11 -14.69 -39.55
C ASP A 141 -0.36 -14.31 -39.81
N SER A 142 -1.29 -15.21 -39.48
CA SER A 142 -2.72 -15.06 -39.78
C SER A 142 -3.51 -14.35 -38.68
N ASN A 143 -2.89 -14.11 -37.52
CA ASN A 143 -3.52 -13.64 -36.28
C ASN A 143 -4.77 -14.46 -35.86
N SER A 144 -4.90 -15.68 -36.37
CA SER A 144 -6.03 -16.58 -36.13
C SER A 144 -6.05 -17.09 -34.69
N VAL A 145 -4.89 -17.26 -34.07
CA VAL A 145 -4.72 -17.75 -32.70
C VAL A 145 -5.24 -16.71 -31.70
N SER A 146 -4.91 -15.43 -31.88
CA SER A 146 -5.42 -14.33 -31.05
C SER A 146 -6.95 -14.24 -31.10
N GLY A 147 -7.52 -14.45 -32.30
CA GLY A 147 -8.97 -14.56 -32.49
C GLY A 147 -9.58 -15.70 -31.69
N LYS A 148 -8.93 -16.88 -31.66
CA LYS A 148 -9.39 -18.04 -30.87
C LYS A 148 -9.42 -17.76 -29.38
N TYR A 149 -8.39 -17.13 -28.82
CA TYR A 149 -8.39 -16.71 -27.39
C TYR A 149 -9.58 -15.82 -27.06
N ARG A 150 -9.88 -14.85 -27.94
CA ARG A 150 -11.02 -13.95 -27.76
C ARG A 150 -12.34 -14.73 -27.78
N ASN A 151 -12.53 -15.60 -28.77
CA ASN A 151 -13.76 -16.37 -28.91
C ASN A 151 -13.93 -17.35 -27.74
N TRP A 152 -12.88 -18.08 -27.36
CA TRP A 152 -12.91 -18.98 -26.21
C TRP A 152 -13.26 -18.25 -24.92
N LYS A 153 -12.76 -17.03 -24.71
CA LYS A 153 -13.09 -16.23 -23.52
C LYS A 153 -14.53 -15.72 -23.53
N TYR A 154 -14.93 -14.98 -24.57
CA TYR A 154 -16.19 -14.23 -24.54
C TYR A 154 -17.39 -14.99 -25.11
N GLU A 155 -17.20 -15.83 -26.12
CA GLU A 155 -18.30 -16.57 -26.74
C GLU A 155 -18.62 -17.88 -25.98
N LEU A 156 -17.69 -18.38 -25.17
CA LEU A 156 -17.79 -19.71 -24.56
C LEU A 156 -17.51 -19.71 -23.05
N PHE A 157 -16.31 -19.33 -22.60
CA PHE A 157 -15.97 -19.35 -21.17
C PHE A 157 -16.93 -18.48 -20.34
N MET A 158 -17.12 -17.21 -20.71
CA MET A 158 -17.94 -16.28 -19.92
C MET A 158 -19.41 -16.73 -19.81
N PRO A 159 -20.13 -17.10 -20.90
CA PRO A 159 -21.49 -17.61 -20.80
C PRO A 159 -21.62 -18.87 -19.93
N VAL A 160 -20.73 -19.85 -20.14
CA VAL A 160 -20.71 -21.12 -19.40
C VAL A 160 -20.39 -20.88 -17.92
N TRP A 161 -19.40 -20.04 -17.63
CA TRP A 161 -19.03 -19.66 -16.27
C TRP A 161 -20.21 -18.99 -15.56
N ARG A 162 -20.91 -18.04 -16.19
CA ARG A 162 -22.08 -17.37 -15.59
C ARG A 162 -23.17 -18.37 -15.22
N GLN A 163 -23.44 -19.33 -16.10
CA GLN A 163 -24.44 -20.36 -15.85
C GLN A 163 -24.04 -21.23 -14.64
N LEU A 164 -22.84 -21.82 -14.67
CA LEU A 164 -22.35 -22.68 -13.60
C LEU A 164 -22.20 -21.94 -12.27
N PHE A 165 -21.74 -20.69 -12.29
CA PHE A 165 -21.61 -19.86 -11.10
C PHE A 165 -22.98 -19.59 -10.46
N ARG A 166 -24.00 -19.27 -11.27
CA ARG A 166 -25.37 -19.05 -10.76
C ARG A 166 -25.99 -20.31 -10.16
N GLU A 167 -25.74 -21.47 -10.77
CA GLU A 167 -26.24 -22.77 -10.29
C GLU A 167 -25.54 -23.17 -8.99
N THR A 168 -24.21 -23.11 -8.95
CA THR A 168 -23.40 -23.49 -7.78
C THR A 168 -23.64 -22.59 -6.58
N MET A 169 -23.88 -21.29 -6.76
CA MET A 169 -24.23 -20.37 -5.66
C MET A 169 -25.45 -20.82 -4.84
N LYS A 170 -26.35 -21.64 -5.40
CA LYS A 170 -27.54 -22.14 -4.68
C LYS A 170 -27.31 -23.45 -3.96
N HIS A 171 -26.36 -24.26 -4.42
CA HIS A 171 -26.26 -25.68 -4.05
C HIS A 171 -24.89 -26.09 -3.50
N SER A 172 -23.82 -25.35 -3.85
CA SER A 172 -22.43 -25.74 -3.58
C SER A 172 -21.52 -24.50 -3.44
N PRO A 173 -21.45 -23.88 -2.24
CA PRO A 173 -20.66 -22.66 -2.03
C PRO A 173 -19.17 -22.80 -2.34
N ARG A 174 -18.56 -23.96 -2.02
CA ARG A 174 -17.13 -24.23 -2.32
C ARG A 174 -16.84 -24.25 -3.83
N GLU A 175 -17.78 -24.72 -4.64
CA GLU A 175 -17.60 -24.71 -6.09
C GLU A 175 -17.76 -23.32 -6.67
N ALA A 176 -18.63 -22.49 -6.09
CA ALA A 176 -18.72 -21.07 -6.44
C ALA A 176 -17.42 -20.33 -6.10
N GLU A 177 -16.81 -20.59 -4.94
CA GLU A 177 -15.49 -20.05 -4.58
C GLU A 177 -14.42 -20.43 -5.61
N TYR A 178 -14.37 -21.71 -5.99
CA TYR A 178 -13.41 -22.18 -6.99
C TYR A 178 -13.63 -21.53 -8.37
N LEU A 179 -14.89 -21.43 -8.83
CA LEU A 179 -15.25 -20.73 -10.06
C LEU A 179 -14.87 -19.23 -10.01
N ALA A 180 -15.01 -18.59 -8.85
CA ALA A 180 -14.59 -17.20 -8.67
C ALA A 180 -13.06 -17.05 -8.86
N VAL A 181 -12.27 -17.96 -8.29
CA VAL A 181 -10.81 -17.99 -8.49
C VAL A 181 -10.44 -18.23 -9.95
N LEU A 182 -11.08 -19.19 -10.63
CA LEU A 182 -10.82 -19.46 -12.05
C LEU A 182 -11.05 -18.23 -12.93
N LEU A 183 -12.13 -17.49 -12.69
CA LEU A 183 -12.38 -16.24 -13.40
C LEU A 183 -11.28 -15.21 -13.10
N SER A 184 -10.89 -15.07 -11.82
CA SER A 184 -9.84 -14.15 -11.41
C SER A 184 -8.50 -14.39 -12.12
N CYS A 185 -8.13 -15.64 -12.38
CA CYS A 185 -6.89 -16.00 -13.09
C CYS A 185 -6.82 -15.41 -14.52
N ILE A 186 -7.95 -15.18 -15.16
CA ILE A 186 -8.02 -14.71 -16.56
C ILE A 186 -8.75 -13.36 -16.69
N TYR A 187 -9.04 -12.71 -15.57
CA TYR A 187 -9.81 -11.48 -15.51
C TYR A 187 -9.02 -10.28 -16.04
N GLU A 188 -9.70 -9.45 -16.82
CA GLU A 188 -9.20 -8.18 -17.31
C GLU A 188 -10.20 -7.06 -16.99
N ASN A 189 -9.74 -5.82 -16.81
CA ASN A 189 -10.60 -4.71 -16.40
C ASN A 189 -11.79 -4.44 -17.35
N ARG A 190 -11.67 -4.83 -18.64
CA ARG A 190 -12.76 -4.74 -19.62
C ARG A 190 -13.90 -5.73 -19.37
N ASP A 191 -13.64 -6.80 -18.61
CA ASP A 191 -14.61 -7.85 -18.31
C ASP A 191 -15.61 -7.43 -17.23
N VAL A 192 -15.43 -6.26 -16.59
CA VAL A 192 -16.24 -5.81 -15.44
C VAL A 192 -17.75 -5.78 -15.74
N ASN A 193 -18.13 -5.47 -16.98
CA ASN A 193 -19.53 -5.43 -17.42
C ASN A 193 -20.06 -6.82 -17.82
N GLU A 194 -19.17 -7.79 -18.00
CA GLU A 194 -19.47 -9.14 -18.42
C GLU A 194 -19.52 -10.12 -17.23
N VAL A 195 -19.38 -9.66 -16.00
CA VAL A 195 -19.38 -10.53 -14.82
C VAL A 195 -20.57 -10.21 -13.91
N MET A 196 -20.99 -11.22 -13.15
CA MET A 196 -22.04 -11.08 -12.14
C MET A 196 -21.49 -10.37 -10.89
N GLY A 197 -21.09 -9.10 -11.04
CA GLY A 197 -20.29 -8.37 -10.05
C GLY A 197 -20.91 -8.34 -8.65
N GLU A 198 -22.24 -8.21 -8.54
CA GLU A 198 -22.94 -8.17 -7.25
C GLU A 198 -22.85 -9.48 -6.47
N GLN A 199 -22.80 -10.62 -7.16
CA GLN A 199 -22.65 -11.94 -6.56
C GLN A 199 -21.18 -12.36 -6.43
N LEU A 200 -20.35 -11.94 -7.37
CA LEU A 200 -18.92 -12.28 -7.40
C LEU A 200 -18.13 -11.52 -6.32
N ALA A 201 -18.39 -10.23 -6.13
CA ALA A 201 -17.63 -9.42 -5.18
C ALA A 201 -17.70 -9.93 -3.73
N PRO A 202 -18.87 -10.31 -3.18
CA PRO A 202 -18.95 -10.92 -1.85
C PRO A 202 -18.14 -12.22 -1.70
N VAL A 203 -18.15 -13.08 -2.72
CA VAL A 203 -17.39 -14.35 -2.71
C VAL A 203 -15.89 -14.07 -2.71
N LEU A 204 -15.41 -13.21 -3.62
CA LEU A 204 -14.00 -12.82 -3.68
C LEU A 204 -13.56 -12.12 -2.39
N LEU A 205 -14.42 -11.27 -1.81
CA LEU A 205 -14.16 -10.62 -0.52
C LEU A 205 -13.97 -11.66 0.57
N GLN A 206 -14.89 -12.63 0.72
CA GLN A 206 -14.78 -13.66 1.74
C GLN A 206 -13.47 -14.47 1.61
N LEU A 207 -13.07 -14.81 0.38
CA LEU A 207 -11.81 -15.49 0.10
C LEU A 207 -10.61 -14.62 0.52
N SER A 208 -10.60 -13.34 0.15
CA SER A 208 -9.55 -12.39 0.56
C SER A 208 -9.49 -12.23 2.07
N LEU A 209 -10.62 -12.05 2.75
CA LEU A 209 -10.69 -11.86 4.20
C LEU A 209 -10.24 -13.12 4.97
N THR A 210 -10.48 -14.31 4.42
CA THR A 210 -9.99 -15.56 5.02
C THR A 210 -8.46 -15.61 5.01
N VAL A 211 -7.82 -15.21 3.91
CA VAL A 211 -6.36 -15.10 3.80
C VAL A 211 -5.81 -13.99 4.69
N ILE A 212 -6.51 -12.87 4.77
CA ILE A 212 -6.12 -11.74 5.61
C ILE A 212 -6.17 -12.16 7.09
N ASN A 213 -7.22 -12.87 7.53
CA ASN A 213 -7.34 -13.34 8.91
C ASN A 213 -6.39 -14.48 9.26
N ASP A 214 -6.29 -15.53 8.44
CA ASP A 214 -5.43 -16.69 8.74
C ASP A 214 -4.86 -17.31 7.46
N TYR A 215 -3.65 -16.88 7.11
CA TYR A 215 -2.93 -17.39 5.96
C TYR A 215 -2.70 -18.91 6.02
N LYS A 216 -2.51 -19.50 7.21
CA LYS A 216 -2.20 -20.93 7.37
C LYS A 216 -3.42 -21.82 7.15
N LYS A 217 -4.62 -21.32 7.46
CA LYS A 217 -5.88 -22.04 7.24
C LYS A 217 -6.47 -21.85 5.85
N SER A 218 -5.90 -20.93 5.07
CA SER A 218 -6.41 -20.62 3.74
C SER A 218 -6.07 -21.72 2.74
N PRO A 219 -7.01 -22.10 1.85
CA PRO A 219 -6.72 -23.08 0.81
C PRO A 219 -5.54 -22.64 -0.05
N SER A 220 -4.65 -23.58 -0.39
CA SER A 220 -3.42 -23.30 -1.15
C SER A 220 -3.70 -22.64 -2.52
N PHE A 221 -4.79 -23.03 -3.18
CA PHE A 221 -5.19 -22.44 -4.46
C PHE A 221 -5.62 -20.97 -4.34
N VAL A 222 -6.18 -20.56 -3.19
CA VAL A 222 -6.57 -19.17 -2.92
C VAL A 222 -5.33 -18.32 -2.63
N SER A 223 -4.43 -18.80 -1.77
CA SER A 223 -3.22 -18.07 -1.41
C SER A 223 -2.27 -17.90 -2.61
N LYS A 224 -2.14 -18.91 -3.47
CA LYS A 224 -1.40 -18.81 -4.75
C LYS A 224 -1.95 -17.72 -5.69
N ASN A 225 -3.27 -17.53 -5.70
CA ASN A 225 -3.97 -16.63 -6.64
C ASN A 225 -4.45 -15.32 -5.99
N LEU A 226 -3.99 -14.99 -4.78
CA LEU A 226 -4.46 -13.83 -4.01
C LEU A 226 -4.35 -12.51 -4.79
N GLY A 227 -3.25 -12.32 -5.53
CA GLY A 227 -3.07 -11.11 -6.34
C GLY A 227 -4.12 -10.97 -7.44
N SER A 228 -4.45 -12.06 -8.13
CA SER A 228 -5.49 -12.10 -9.17
C SER A 228 -6.88 -11.88 -8.57
N ILE A 229 -7.16 -12.48 -7.40
CA ILE A 229 -8.39 -12.29 -6.64
C ILE A 229 -8.55 -10.83 -6.24
N ALA A 230 -7.52 -10.23 -5.63
CA ALA A 230 -7.52 -8.84 -5.18
C ALA A 230 -7.74 -7.87 -6.34
N LYS A 231 -7.08 -8.09 -7.49
CA LYS A 231 -7.25 -7.28 -8.70
C LYS A 231 -8.66 -7.38 -9.30
N THR A 232 -9.23 -8.59 -9.31
CA THR A 232 -10.61 -8.81 -9.78
C THR A 232 -11.61 -8.13 -8.83
N LEU A 233 -11.39 -8.25 -7.53
CA LEU A 233 -12.21 -7.63 -6.50
C LEU A 233 -12.14 -6.10 -6.57
N GLU A 234 -10.95 -5.52 -6.74
CA GLU A 234 -10.74 -4.08 -6.94
C GLU A 234 -11.58 -3.56 -8.12
N SER A 235 -11.50 -4.24 -9.27
CA SER A 235 -12.24 -3.85 -10.47
C SER A 235 -13.75 -4.02 -10.31
N THR A 236 -14.21 -5.11 -9.70
CA THR A 236 -15.65 -5.37 -9.51
C THR A 236 -16.28 -4.44 -8.48
N LEU A 237 -15.60 -4.11 -7.37
CA LEU A 237 -16.10 -3.15 -6.37
C LEU A 237 -16.35 -1.75 -6.95
N SER A 238 -15.56 -1.34 -7.94
CA SER A 238 -15.72 -0.04 -8.60
C SER A 238 -17.05 0.11 -9.37
N LYS A 239 -17.73 -1.00 -9.70
CA LYS A 239 -18.96 -1.01 -10.52
C LYS A 239 -20.19 -1.60 -9.82
N THR A 240 -20.03 -2.19 -8.65
CA THR A 240 -21.13 -2.84 -7.92
C THR A 240 -22.03 -1.85 -7.19
N ASN A 241 -23.16 -2.35 -6.67
CA ASN A 241 -24.08 -1.56 -5.84
C ASN A 241 -23.38 -1.04 -4.56
N ILE A 242 -23.79 0.16 -4.13
CA ILE A 242 -23.33 0.82 -2.90
C ILE A 242 -23.49 -0.05 -1.65
N VAL A 243 -24.53 -0.89 -1.60
CA VAL A 243 -24.79 -1.80 -0.47
C VAL A 243 -23.69 -2.86 -0.36
N VAL A 244 -23.29 -3.46 -1.49
CA VAL A 244 -22.21 -4.47 -1.53
C VAL A 244 -20.89 -3.85 -1.10
N VAL A 245 -20.56 -2.66 -1.60
CA VAL A 245 -19.33 -1.95 -1.22
C VAL A 245 -19.33 -1.53 0.24
N THR A 246 -20.46 -1.07 0.77
CA THR A 246 -20.58 -0.73 2.20
C THR A 246 -20.35 -1.96 3.08
N ASN A 247 -20.90 -3.12 2.70
CA ASN A 247 -20.64 -4.38 3.41
C ASN A 247 -19.18 -4.80 3.30
N ALA A 248 -18.55 -4.60 2.13
CA ALA A 248 -17.13 -4.86 1.94
C ALA A 248 -16.25 -4.01 2.85
N LEU A 249 -16.49 -2.70 2.90
CA LEU A 249 -15.76 -1.78 3.79
C LEU A 249 -15.94 -2.14 5.26
N ARG A 250 -17.16 -2.45 5.71
CA ARG A 250 -17.41 -2.92 7.08
C ARG A 250 -16.62 -4.19 7.40
N ALA A 251 -16.66 -5.17 6.50
CA ALA A 251 -15.98 -6.45 6.70
C ALA A 251 -14.44 -6.30 6.72
N VAL A 252 -13.87 -5.47 5.82
CA VAL A 252 -12.43 -5.15 5.83
C VAL A 252 -12.05 -4.39 7.11
N THR A 253 -12.85 -3.41 7.52
CA THR A 253 -12.58 -2.63 8.75
C THR A 253 -12.58 -3.54 9.98
N ALA A 254 -13.56 -4.45 10.09
CA ALA A 254 -13.61 -5.43 11.18
C ALA A 254 -12.40 -6.39 11.14
N THR A 255 -12.07 -6.92 9.97
CA THR A 255 -10.94 -7.85 9.79
C THR A 255 -9.60 -7.19 10.13
N THR A 256 -9.39 -5.95 9.68
CA THR A 256 -8.18 -5.18 9.98
C THR A 256 -8.09 -4.84 11.47
N PHE A 257 -9.22 -4.50 12.10
CA PHE A 257 -9.31 -4.35 13.56
C PHE A 257 -8.91 -5.63 14.29
N ASP A 258 -9.48 -6.78 13.91
CA ASP A 258 -9.20 -8.08 14.54
C ASP A 258 -7.73 -8.48 14.42
N ILE A 259 -7.12 -8.24 13.25
CA ILE A 259 -5.68 -8.44 13.05
C ILE A 259 -4.88 -7.54 13.99
N SER A 260 -5.21 -6.26 14.01
CA SER A 260 -4.50 -5.28 14.82
C SER A 260 -4.62 -5.60 16.32
N LEU A 261 -5.79 -6.04 16.78
CA LEU A 261 -6.02 -6.46 18.17
C LEU A 261 -5.24 -7.74 18.51
N ARG A 262 -5.29 -8.74 17.64
CA ARG A 262 -4.55 -10.00 17.82
C ARG A 262 -3.04 -9.77 17.89
N GLU A 263 -2.50 -8.97 16.97
CA GLU A 263 -1.07 -8.63 16.95
C GLU A 263 -0.68 -7.72 18.11
N MET A 264 -1.60 -6.92 18.65
CA MET A 264 -1.36 -6.17 19.88
C MET A 264 -1.18 -7.08 21.10
N HIS A 265 -1.91 -8.19 21.20
CA HIS A 265 -1.75 -9.16 22.29
C HIS A 265 -0.53 -10.07 22.13
N ALA A 266 0.00 -10.20 20.92
CA ALA A 266 1.18 -11.02 20.61
C ALA A 266 2.11 -10.29 19.62
N PRO A 267 2.72 -9.17 20.02
CA PRO A 267 3.47 -8.32 19.11
C PRO A 267 4.71 -9.03 18.59
N ARG A 268 5.00 -8.80 17.31
CA ARG A 268 6.21 -9.31 16.64
C ARG A 268 7.23 -8.19 16.49
N ALA A 269 8.48 -8.59 16.35
CA ALA A 269 9.57 -7.65 16.10
C ALA A 269 9.57 -7.09 14.67
N ASN A 270 8.95 -7.78 13.70
CA ASN A 270 8.96 -7.39 12.29
C ASN A 270 7.76 -7.95 11.53
N TYR A 271 7.11 -7.08 10.76
CA TYR A 271 5.95 -7.33 9.91
C TYR A 271 6.26 -7.26 8.40
N SER A 272 7.52 -7.22 7.98
CA SER A 272 7.93 -7.17 6.56
C SER A 272 7.85 -8.51 5.81
N THR A 273 7.36 -9.57 6.46
CA THR A 273 7.25 -10.90 5.83
C THR A 273 6.27 -10.89 4.66
N GLN A 274 6.45 -11.80 3.69
CA GLN A 274 5.56 -11.95 2.53
C GLN A 274 4.09 -12.09 2.91
N ILE A 275 3.78 -12.73 4.05
CA ILE A 275 2.39 -12.92 4.52
C ILE A 275 1.76 -11.56 4.82
N TYR A 276 2.38 -10.76 5.68
CA TYR A 276 1.87 -9.43 6.04
C TYR A 276 1.88 -8.47 4.85
N SER A 277 2.89 -8.53 3.99
CA SER A 277 2.92 -7.78 2.73
C SER A 277 1.71 -8.13 1.85
N ASN A 278 1.41 -9.42 1.67
CA ASN A 278 0.24 -9.87 0.91
C ASN A 278 -1.07 -9.41 1.56
N GLN A 279 -1.16 -9.43 2.89
CA GLN A 279 -2.33 -8.91 3.64
C GLN A 279 -2.52 -7.42 3.38
N LEU A 280 -1.46 -6.61 3.53
CA LEU A 280 -1.49 -5.18 3.27
C LEU A 280 -1.90 -4.90 1.82
N LEU A 281 -1.22 -5.49 0.84
CA LEU A 281 -1.53 -5.28 -0.58
C LEU A 281 -3.00 -5.62 -0.91
N THR A 282 -3.52 -6.71 -0.34
CA THR A 282 -4.92 -7.11 -0.53
C THR A 282 -5.88 -6.10 0.08
N VAL A 283 -5.64 -5.65 1.33
CA VAL A 283 -6.45 -4.60 1.98
C VAL A 283 -6.44 -3.33 1.13
N ILE A 284 -5.27 -2.89 0.67
CA ILE A 284 -5.13 -1.67 -0.14
C ILE A 284 -5.89 -1.79 -1.46
N SER A 285 -5.82 -2.94 -2.16
CA SER A 285 -6.60 -3.17 -3.39
C SER A 285 -8.11 -3.15 -3.15
N ILE A 286 -8.59 -3.73 -2.04
CA ILE A 286 -10.02 -3.69 -1.70
C ILE A 286 -10.47 -2.25 -1.44
N LEU A 287 -9.74 -1.51 -0.60
CA LEU A 287 -10.05 -0.10 -0.27
C LEU A 287 -10.02 0.77 -1.54
N ARG A 288 -9.03 0.56 -2.42
CA ARG A 288 -8.94 1.24 -3.71
C ARG A 288 -10.14 0.95 -4.60
N GLY A 289 -10.60 -0.31 -4.68
CA GLY A 289 -11.79 -0.68 -5.43
C GLY A 289 -13.05 0.00 -4.92
N CYS A 290 -13.19 0.14 -3.61
CA CYS A 290 -14.31 0.86 -2.98
C CYS A 290 -14.32 2.35 -3.33
N LEU A 291 -13.14 3.00 -3.36
CA LEU A 291 -12.99 4.43 -3.64
C LEU A 291 -12.90 4.79 -5.13
N SER A 292 -12.76 3.81 -6.03
CA SER A 292 -12.64 4.04 -7.48
C SER A 292 -14.00 4.29 -8.14
N ARG A 293 -14.79 5.23 -7.59
CA ARG A 293 -16.17 5.52 -8.00
C ARG A 293 -16.38 7.03 -8.16
N PRO A 294 -17.32 7.47 -9.03
CA PRO A 294 -17.61 8.89 -9.21
C PRO A 294 -18.20 9.57 -7.98
N ALA A 295 -19.03 8.85 -7.21
CA ALA A 295 -19.68 9.32 -6.00
C ALA A 295 -19.39 8.36 -4.86
N ILE A 296 -18.83 8.89 -3.77
CA ILE A 296 -18.37 8.14 -2.60
C ILE A 296 -19.16 8.66 -1.40
N PRO A 297 -19.91 7.79 -0.68
CA PRO A 297 -20.53 8.14 0.59
C PRO A 297 -19.51 8.66 1.59
N LYS A 298 -19.87 9.70 2.34
CA LYS A 298 -18.98 10.34 3.29
C LYS A 298 -18.41 9.35 4.30
N GLU A 299 -19.25 8.47 4.84
CA GLU A 299 -18.91 7.50 5.89
C GLU A 299 -17.80 6.52 5.47
N TRP A 300 -17.63 6.32 4.16
CA TRP A 300 -16.61 5.43 3.64
C TRP A 300 -15.20 5.97 3.86
N TYR A 301 -15.00 7.29 3.80
CA TYR A 301 -13.70 7.89 4.04
C TYR A 301 -13.18 7.57 5.44
N SER A 302 -14.02 7.71 6.47
CA SER A 302 -13.65 7.34 7.84
C SER A 302 -13.38 5.85 8.00
N GLN A 303 -14.13 4.96 7.33
CA GLN A 303 -13.88 3.52 7.39
C GLN A 303 -12.55 3.13 6.73
N VAL A 304 -12.21 3.77 5.60
CA VAL A 304 -10.91 3.57 4.94
C VAL A 304 -9.78 4.06 5.85
N ILE A 305 -9.92 5.25 6.43
CA ILE A 305 -8.94 5.79 7.40
C ILE A 305 -8.76 4.83 8.59
N MET A 306 -9.84 4.32 9.17
CA MET A 306 -9.74 3.36 10.28
C MET A 306 -9.09 2.04 9.86
N SER A 307 -9.41 1.53 8.66
CA SER A 307 -8.75 0.33 8.12
C SER A 307 -7.23 0.53 7.99
N LEU A 308 -6.81 1.70 7.47
CA LEU A 308 -5.40 2.07 7.35
C LEU A 308 -4.72 2.25 8.71
N PHE A 309 -5.40 2.87 9.66
CA PHE A 309 -4.95 3.00 11.05
C PHE A 309 -4.69 1.63 11.69
N TYR A 310 -5.57 0.65 11.48
CA TYR A 310 -5.40 -0.68 12.07
C TYR A 310 -4.27 -1.50 11.45
N VAL A 311 -3.96 -1.32 10.16
CA VAL A 311 -2.85 -2.02 9.48
C VAL A 311 -1.55 -1.21 9.43
N ASP A 312 -1.47 -0.06 10.10
CA ASP A 312 -0.32 0.83 9.96
C ASP A 312 0.99 0.18 10.41
N PHE A 313 0.93 -0.69 11.43
CA PHE A 313 2.09 -1.47 11.89
C PHE A 313 2.74 -2.29 10.77
N ILE A 314 1.95 -2.82 9.82
CA ILE A 314 2.48 -3.53 8.64
C ILE A 314 3.05 -2.51 7.65
N ALA A 315 2.35 -1.39 7.43
CA ALA A 315 2.76 -0.37 6.47
C ALA A 315 4.06 0.34 6.86
N GLN A 316 4.35 0.48 8.16
CA GLN A 316 5.62 1.04 8.64
C GLN A 316 6.81 0.15 8.28
N ASP A 317 6.70 -1.17 8.44
CA ASP A 317 7.77 -2.12 8.11
C ASP A 317 7.88 -2.41 6.61
N PHE A 318 6.76 -2.35 5.87
CA PHE A 318 6.73 -2.50 4.41
C PHE A 318 7.32 -1.28 3.69
N GLY A 319 7.10 -0.09 4.24
CA GLY A 319 7.46 1.19 3.66
C GLY A 319 6.29 1.84 2.91
N LYS A 320 5.97 3.08 3.29
CA LYS A 320 4.88 3.88 2.69
C LYS A 320 5.32 4.67 1.46
N LYS A 321 6.57 5.16 1.46
CA LYS A 321 7.10 6.05 0.42
C LYS A 321 7.26 5.30 -0.89
N GLY A 322 6.62 5.80 -1.94
CA GLY A 322 6.66 5.18 -3.27
C GLY A 322 5.59 4.10 -3.48
N PHE A 323 4.81 3.77 -2.45
CA PHE A 323 3.65 2.90 -2.60
C PHE A 323 2.42 3.72 -3.07
N GLN A 324 2.39 3.98 -4.37
CA GLN A 324 1.41 4.89 -5.00
C GLN A 324 -0.05 4.60 -4.65
N SER A 325 -0.44 3.32 -4.59
CA SER A 325 -1.82 2.93 -4.24
C SER A 325 -2.19 3.34 -2.81
N TYR A 326 -1.28 3.16 -1.85
CA TYR A 326 -1.49 3.58 -0.45
C TYR A 326 -1.59 5.10 -0.36
N GLU A 327 -0.66 5.82 -0.98
CA GLU A 327 -0.66 7.29 -0.95
C GLU A 327 -1.93 7.88 -1.58
N TYR A 328 -2.40 7.29 -2.68
CA TYR A 328 -3.63 7.69 -3.35
C TYR A 328 -4.86 7.55 -2.45
N ILE A 329 -5.08 6.36 -1.86
CA ILE A 329 -6.25 6.13 -1.00
C ILE A 329 -6.18 6.96 0.28
N TYR A 330 -4.98 7.16 0.84
CA TYR A 330 -4.79 7.97 2.04
C TYR A 330 -5.16 9.42 1.75
N LYS A 331 -4.61 10.04 0.70
CA LYS A 331 -4.89 11.44 0.33
C LYS A 331 -6.37 11.68 0.06
N ILE A 332 -7.03 10.80 -0.70
CA ILE A 332 -8.46 10.91 -0.99
C ILE A 332 -9.29 10.78 0.28
N SER A 333 -8.95 9.84 1.16
CA SER A 333 -9.72 9.60 2.36
C SER A 333 -9.55 10.73 3.38
N VAL A 334 -8.35 11.29 3.51
CA VAL A 334 -8.15 12.48 4.36
C VAL A 334 -8.94 13.65 3.80
N ALA A 335 -8.83 13.96 2.51
CA ALA A 335 -9.58 15.04 1.88
C ALA A 335 -11.10 14.86 2.02
N GLY A 336 -11.60 13.63 1.91
CA GLY A 336 -13.02 13.32 2.12
C GLY A 336 -13.46 13.47 3.58
N CYS A 337 -12.65 13.03 4.54
CA CYS A 337 -12.93 13.19 5.97
C CYS A 337 -12.92 14.66 6.42
N THR A 338 -12.07 15.51 5.86
CA THR A 338 -11.93 16.92 6.28
C THR A 338 -13.03 17.84 5.74
N VAL A 339 -13.86 17.38 4.79
CA VAL A 339 -15.02 18.14 4.30
C VAL A 339 -16.09 18.33 5.38
N ASP A 340 -16.23 17.36 6.29
CA ASP A 340 -17.25 17.36 7.33
C ASP A 340 -16.57 17.34 8.71
N VAL A 341 -16.60 18.48 9.39
CA VAL A 341 -15.90 18.67 10.69
C VAL A 341 -16.37 17.67 11.74
N ALA A 342 -17.67 17.36 11.78
CA ALA A 342 -18.22 16.39 12.74
C ALA A 342 -17.69 14.97 12.46
N GLN A 343 -17.59 14.60 11.18
CA GLN A 343 -17.02 13.31 10.78
C GLN A 343 -15.53 13.23 11.12
N TYR A 344 -14.79 14.31 10.86
CA TYR A 344 -13.37 14.42 11.19
C TYR A 344 -13.12 14.22 12.69
N TYR A 345 -13.89 14.91 13.56
CA TYR A 345 -13.78 14.76 15.01
C TYR A 345 -14.16 13.36 15.49
N ASN A 346 -15.26 12.78 14.99
CA ASN A 346 -15.64 11.40 15.30
C ASN A 346 -14.54 10.40 14.90
N CYS A 347 -13.84 10.63 13.79
CA CYS A 347 -12.73 9.79 13.36
C CYS A 347 -11.55 9.89 14.34
N LEU A 348 -11.20 11.10 14.78
CA LEU A 348 -10.14 11.35 15.76
C LEU A 348 -10.45 10.73 17.12
N ASP A 349 -11.69 10.87 17.61
CA ASP A 349 -12.13 10.26 18.87
C ASP A 349 -12.09 8.73 18.78
N THR A 350 -12.48 8.17 17.64
CA THR A 350 -12.38 6.73 17.41
C THR A 350 -10.92 6.26 17.44
N MET A 351 -10.00 6.97 16.78
CA MET A 351 -8.57 6.65 16.84
C MET A 351 -8.05 6.72 18.28
N ARG A 352 -8.33 7.83 18.99
CA ARG A 352 -7.92 8.03 20.39
C ARG A 352 -8.44 6.93 21.29
N GLY A 353 -9.71 6.57 21.18
CA GLY A 353 -10.34 5.49 21.96
C GLY A 353 -9.78 4.10 21.65
N ASN A 354 -9.12 3.93 20.51
CA ASN A 354 -8.46 2.67 20.10
C ASN A 354 -6.95 2.65 20.38
N ILE A 355 -6.40 3.63 21.10
CA ILE A 355 -5.02 3.60 21.59
C ILE A 355 -5.03 3.19 23.07
N TYR A 356 -4.35 2.11 23.41
CA TYR A 356 -4.39 1.53 24.75
C TYR A 356 -3.20 2.00 25.58
N GLN A 357 -3.46 2.73 26.67
CA GLN A 357 -2.40 3.28 27.54
C GLN A 357 -1.63 2.20 28.33
N SER A 358 -2.27 1.07 28.62
CA SER A 358 -1.69 -0.04 29.38
C SER A 358 -0.80 -0.97 28.55
N SER A 359 -0.78 -0.80 27.22
CA SER A 359 0.01 -1.61 26.29
C SER A 359 1.43 -1.05 26.20
N GLY A 360 2.23 -1.27 27.26
CA GLY A 360 3.63 -0.84 27.32
C GLY A 360 4.41 -1.19 26.03
N ASN A 361 5.28 -0.27 25.61
CA ASN A 361 6.11 -0.26 24.39
C ASN A 361 5.78 -1.35 23.34
N ASN A 362 4.60 -1.23 22.73
CA ASN A 362 4.06 -2.21 21.79
C ASN A 362 4.10 -1.63 20.37
N VAL A 363 4.76 -2.29 19.43
CA VAL A 363 4.92 -1.83 18.04
C VAL A 363 3.57 -1.50 17.38
N VAL A 364 2.53 -2.30 17.63
CA VAL A 364 1.19 -2.08 17.09
C VAL A 364 0.55 -0.84 17.70
N ASN A 365 0.67 -0.64 19.01
CA ASN A 365 0.12 0.54 19.69
C ASN A 365 0.90 1.82 19.32
N ASN A 366 2.23 1.73 19.22
CA ASN A 366 3.09 2.82 18.78
C ASN A 366 2.76 3.22 17.33
N SER A 367 2.49 2.25 16.44
CA SER A 367 2.07 2.57 15.07
C SER A 367 0.72 3.29 15.01
N ARG A 368 -0.25 2.93 15.87
CA ARG A 368 -1.53 3.65 16.00
C ARG A 368 -1.32 5.10 16.47
N ILE A 369 -0.45 5.31 17.45
CA ILE A 369 -0.08 6.66 17.93
C ILE A 369 0.53 7.46 16.78
N LEU A 370 1.52 6.88 16.08
CA LEU A 370 2.16 7.52 14.93
C LEU A 370 1.15 7.83 13.81
N TYR A 371 0.20 6.93 13.54
CA TYR A 371 -0.83 7.18 12.54
C TYR A 371 -1.72 8.36 12.93
N LEU A 372 -2.18 8.43 14.18
CA LEU A 372 -2.97 9.55 14.69
C LEU A 372 -2.23 10.88 14.53
N LEU A 373 -0.96 10.93 14.94
CA LEU A 373 -0.14 12.14 14.85
C LEU A 373 0.09 12.56 13.38
N ASN A 374 0.45 11.61 12.51
CA ASN A 374 0.61 11.90 11.07
C ASN A 374 -0.71 12.32 10.41
N PHE A 375 -1.84 11.78 10.85
CA PHE A 375 -3.16 12.17 10.36
C PHE A 375 -3.49 13.61 10.77
N LEU A 376 -3.22 13.99 12.02
CA LEU A 376 -3.34 15.36 12.50
C LEU A 376 -2.40 16.30 11.73
N GLU A 377 -1.11 15.97 11.62
CA GLU A 377 -0.11 16.74 10.88
C GLU A 377 -0.59 17.08 9.46
N PHE A 378 -1.17 16.11 8.76
CA PHE A 378 -1.64 16.30 7.38
C PHE A 378 -2.94 17.09 7.27
N SER A 379 -3.85 16.96 8.25
CA SER A 379 -5.21 17.50 8.16
C SER A 379 -5.40 18.86 8.83
N LEU A 380 -4.55 19.21 9.81
CA LEU A 380 -4.66 20.46 10.57
C LEU A 380 -4.55 21.72 9.71
N GLY A 381 -3.83 21.69 8.58
CA GLY A 381 -3.78 22.83 7.66
C GLY A 381 -5.09 23.07 6.89
N ILE A 382 -5.97 22.06 6.84
CA ILE A 382 -7.16 22.01 5.99
C ILE A 382 -8.43 22.30 6.80
N VAL A 383 -8.53 21.76 8.02
CA VAL A 383 -9.73 21.85 8.87
C VAL A 383 -9.70 23.14 9.71
N PRO A 384 -10.84 23.84 9.87
CA PRO A 384 -10.92 24.96 10.81
C PRO A 384 -10.71 24.49 12.26
N VAL A 385 -9.75 25.11 12.94
CA VAL A 385 -9.45 24.81 14.35
C VAL A 385 -10.38 25.62 15.25
N THR A 386 -11.24 24.94 16.00
CA THR A 386 -12.12 25.55 17.00
C THR A 386 -11.44 25.61 18.39
N PRO A 387 -11.85 26.51 19.29
CA PRO A 387 -11.35 26.56 20.66
C PRO A 387 -11.56 25.25 21.43
N ASP A 388 -12.72 24.63 21.28
CA ASP A 388 -13.08 23.39 21.96
C ASP A 388 -12.19 22.23 21.48
N PHE A 389 -12.00 22.11 20.16
CA PHE A 389 -11.10 21.11 19.60
C PHE A 389 -9.66 21.28 20.13
N LEU A 390 -9.19 22.52 20.22
CA LEU A 390 -7.84 22.81 20.67
C LEU A 390 -7.64 22.41 22.14
N SER A 391 -8.58 22.79 23.00
CA SER A 391 -8.48 22.60 24.46
C SER A 391 -8.84 21.19 24.92
N GLU A 392 -9.85 20.55 24.32
CA GLU A 392 -10.36 19.25 24.77
C GLU A 392 -9.67 18.06 24.09
N PHE A 393 -9.17 18.24 22.87
CA PHE A 393 -8.56 17.17 22.08
C PHE A 393 -7.08 17.42 21.79
N PHE A 394 -6.75 18.47 21.04
CA PHE A 394 -5.42 18.65 20.47
C PHE A 394 -4.33 18.80 21.53
N VAL A 395 -4.47 19.78 22.44
CA VAL A 395 -3.46 20.06 23.47
C VAL A 395 -3.23 18.84 24.37
N PRO A 396 -4.27 18.20 24.95
CA PRO A 396 -4.07 16.99 25.75
C PRO A 396 -3.34 15.86 25.01
N VAL A 397 -3.68 15.62 23.74
CA VAL A 397 -3.08 14.55 22.94
C VAL A 397 -1.61 14.84 22.63
N VAL A 398 -1.32 16.04 22.12
CA VAL A 398 0.04 16.42 21.71
C VAL A 398 0.97 16.54 22.91
N THR A 399 0.55 17.18 24.00
CA THR A 399 1.38 17.31 25.21
C THR A 399 1.69 15.94 25.82
N PHE A 400 0.73 15.01 25.82
CA PHE A 400 0.95 13.65 26.31
C PHE A 400 2.00 12.90 25.47
N TYR A 401 1.90 12.94 24.14
CA TYR A 401 2.83 12.20 23.27
C TYR A 401 4.18 12.92 23.06
N ALA A 402 4.22 14.25 23.13
CA ALA A 402 5.47 15.02 23.20
C ALA A 402 6.29 14.67 24.45
N ALA A 403 5.63 14.17 25.50
CA ALA A 403 6.28 13.71 26.71
C ALA A 403 6.80 12.25 26.64
N SER A 404 6.57 11.54 25.52
CA SER A 404 6.99 10.15 25.33
C SER A 404 8.51 9.98 25.41
N SER A 405 8.95 8.81 25.86
CA SER A 405 10.35 8.37 25.78
C SER A 405 10.73 7.80 24.41
N ASP A 406 9.74 7.45 23.58
CA ASP A 406 9.97 7.03 22.20
C ASP A 406 10.24 8.26 21.32
N ALA A 407 11.46 8.32 20.76
CA ALA A 407 11.90 9.44 19.94
C ALA A 407 11.03 9.67 18.70
N ASN A 408 10.51 8.61 18.07
CA ASN A 408 9.67 8.74 16.87
C ASN A 408 8.30 9.32 17.23
N ILE A 409 7.71 8.89 18.35
CA ILE A 409 6.43 9.43 18.84
C ILE A 409 6.60 10.89 19.26
N CYS A 410 7.67 11.19 20.01
CA CYS A 410 7.99 12.55 20.40
C CYS A 410 8.15 13.43 19.16
N GLU A 411 8.95 13.03 18.17
CA GLU A 411 9.14 13.76 16.92
C GLU A 411 7.82 14.01 16.17
N ALA A 412 6.98 12.98 16.01
CA ALA A 412 5.69 13.12 15.34
C ALA A 412 4.74 14.08 16.08
N ALA A 413 4.77 14.10 17.42
CA ALA A 413 3.98 15.03 18.22
C ALA A 413 4.46 16.48 18.04
N GLN A 414 5.79 16.68 18.03
CA GLN A 414 6.39 17.99 17.78
C GLN A 414 6.08 18.50 16.35
N ALA A 415 6.15 17.63 15.34
CA ALA A 415 5.78 17.96 13.96
C ALA A 415 4.28 18.34 13.85
N THR A 416 3.41 17.61 14.53
CA THR A 416 1.97 17.92 14.62
C THR A 416 1.74 19.30 15.25
N GLN A 417 2.49 19.64 16.31
CA GLN A 417 2.43 20.95 16.94
C GLN A 417 2.91 22.07 16.01
N LEU A 418 3.99 21.85 15.26
CA LEU A 418 4.45 22.80 14.24
C LEU A 418 3.42 23.04 13.14
N CYS A 419 2.69 22.01 12.70
CA CYS A 419 1.59 22.19 11.76
C CYS A 419 0.48 23.12 12.28
N LEU A 420 0.18 23.07 13.58
CA LEU A 420 -0.74 24.03 14.18
C LEU A 420 -0.17 25.46 14.15
N TYR A 421 1.12 25.63 14.45
CA TYR A 421 1.78 26.94 14.34
C TYR A 421 1.79 27.48 12.91
N ASN A 422 1.94 26.63 11.90
CA ASN A 422 1.90 27.03 10.49
C ASN A 422 0.47 27.19 9.94
N ASN A 423 -0.57 26.87 10.71
CA ASN A 423 -1.95 27.02 10.26
C ASN A 423 -2.31 28.51 10.15
N LYS A 424 -2.60 28.95 8.92
CA LYS A 424 -3.04 30.32 8.59
C LYS A 424 -4.56 30.41 8.37
N SER A 425 -5.23 29.26 8.34
CA SER A 425 -6.65 29.09 8.04
C SER A 425 -7.55 29.46 9.23
N ALA A 426 -7.02 29.44 10.45
CA ALA A 426 -7.76 29.73 11.67
C ALA A 426 -7.75 31.23 12.02
N GLY A 427 -8.87 31.70 12.58
CA GLY A 427 -9.11 33.11 12.90
C GLY A 427 -8.27 33.67 14.07
N GLU A 428 -8.60 34.88 14.50
CA GLU A 428 -7.89 35.66 15.53
C GLU A 428 -7.61 34.87 16.82
N PHE A 429 -8.55 34.02 17.25
CA PHE A 429 -8.38 33.14 18.41
C PHE A 429 -7.09 32.30 18.37
N LEU A 430 -6.78 31.67 17.23
CA LEU A 430 -5.59 30.81 17.14
C LEU A 430 -4.32 31.66 17.23
N GLN A 431 -4.32 32.88 16.69
CA GLN A 431 -3.16 33.78 16.78
C GLN A 431 -2.91 34.21 18.22
N VAL A 432 -3.97 34.50 18.98
CA VAL A 432 -3.88 34.77 20.42
C VAL A 432 -3.30 33.55 21.14
N TRP A 433 -3.85 32.36 20.89
CA TRP A 433 -3.37 31.13 21.52
C TRP A 433 -1.89 30.86 21.23
N LYS A 434 -1.45 30.94 19.96
CA LYS A 434 -0.04 30.79 19.56
C LYS A 434 0.86 31.77 20.29
N THR A 435 0.42 33.02 20.40
CA THR A 435 1.16 34.08 21.09
C THR A 435 1.31 33.81 22.58
N THR A 436 0.37 33.09 23.20
CA THR A 436 0.46 32.75 24.63
C THR A 436 1.30 31.49 24.90
N HIS A 437 1.37 30.54 23.95
CA HIS A 437 1.93 29.19 24.21
C HIS A 437 3.26 28.88 23.50
N TYR A 438 3.83 29.81 22.73
CA TYR A 438 5.08 29.54 22.00
C TYR A 438 6.29 29.28 22.92
N LEU A 439 6.39 30.00 24.05
CA LEU A 439 7.50 29.78 25.01
C LEU A 439 7.43 28.40 25.64
N GLU A 440 6.23 27.99 26.07
CA GLU A 440 6.00 26.67 26.65
C GLU A 440 6.40 25.57 25.66
N PHE A 441 6.05 25.74 24.38
CA PHE A 441 6.43 24.80 23.33
C PHE A 441 7.96 24.73 23.12
N LEU A 442 8.64 25.88 23.04
CA LEU A 442 10.10 25.93 22.90
C LEU A 442 10.81 25.34 24.13
N GLU A 443 10.27 25.57 25.33
CA GLU A 443 10.76 24.99 26.58
C GLU A 443 10.62 23.46 26.58
N GLN A 444 9.43 22.94 26.29
CA GLN A 444 9.21 21.49 26.21
C GLN A 444 10.12 20.83 25.16
N SER A 445 10.25 21.43 23.97
CA SER A 445 11.14 20.95 22.91
C SER A 445 12.60 20.92 23.37
N THR A 446 13.04 21.95 24.07
CA THR A 446 14.40 22.05 24.60
C THR A 446 14.66 20.99 25.67
N GLN A 447 13.74 20.82 26.62
CA GLN A 447 13.86 19.81 27.67
C GLN A 447 13.99 18.40 27.07
N ARG A 448 13.26 18.10 25.99
CA ARG A 448 13.34 16.81 25.28
C ARG A 448 14.64 16.64 24.51
N PHE A 449 15.20 17.70 23.95
CA PHE A 449 16.53 17.69 23.36
C PHE A 449 17.62 17.43 24.41
N LEU A 450 17.57 18.14 25.55
CA LEU A 450 18.53 17.97 26.66
C LEU A 450 18.45 16.56 27.27
N ALA A 451 17.26 15.95 27.29
CA ALA A 451 17.07 14.57 27.69
C ALA A 451 17.57 13.53 26.65
N GLY A 452 18.09 13.97 25.50
CA GLY A 452 18.60 13.10 24.44
C GLY A 452 17.53 12.42 23.58
N VAL A 453 16.25 12.82 23.70
CA VAL A 453 15.13 12.24 22.94
C VAL A 453 15.02 12.89 21.56
N LEU A 454 15.14 14.21 21.48
CA LEU A 454 15.17 14.95 20.21
C LEU A 454 16.59 15.14 19.70
N LYS A 455 16.75 15.12 18.37
CA LYS A 455 18.03 15.38 17.69
C LYS A 455 18.26 16.89 17.51
N SER A 456 19.52 17.30 17.44
CA SER A 456 19.90 18.71 17.20
C SER A 456 19.21 19.32 15.98
N SER A 457 19.11 18.57 14.88
CA SER A 457 18.47 19.05 13.64
C SER A 457 16.98 19.33 13.83
N GLN A 458 16.29 18.56 14.67
CA GLN A 458 14.86 18.72 14.96
C GLN A 458 14.62 19.96 15.81
N LEU A 459 15.43 20.17 16.85
CA LEU A 459 15.33 21.37 17.68
C LEU A 459 15.56 22.65 16.85
N ILE A 460 16.61 22.67 16.02
CA ILE A 460 16.89 23.80 15.13
C ILE A 460 15.71 24.06 14.18
N HIS A 461 15.09 22.99 13.64
CA HIS A 461 13.92 23.12 12.78
C HIS A 461 12.71 23.72 13.51
N ILE A 462 12.44 23.30 14.75
CA ILE A 462 11.37 23.84 15.59
C ILE A 462 11.57 25.35 15.80
N PHE A 463 12.77 25.76 16.22
CA PHE A 463 13.09 27.17 16.44
C PHE A 463 13.00 27.99 15.15
N ALA A 464 13.46 27.44 14.01
CA ALA A 464 13.34 28.10 12.72
C ALA A 464 11.87 28.28 12.28
N ALA A 465 11.03 27.27 12.47
CA ALA A 465 9.60 27.34 12.14
C ALA A 465 8.86 28.38 13.00
N ILE A 466 9.09 28.38 14.31
CA ILE A 466 8.51 29.41 15.20
C ILE A 466 9.01 30.81 14.84
N ALA A 467 10.29 30.96 14.49
CA ALA A 467 10.83 32.23 14.05
C ALA A 467 10.12 32.76 12.78
N GLN A 468 9.82 31.89 11.82
CA GLN A 468 9.08 32.25 10.60
C GLN A 468 7.65 32.74 10.86
N GLU A 469 7.03 32.32 11.96
CA GLU A 469 5.68 32.75 12.35
C GLU A 469 5.66 34.09 13.13
N ILE A 470 6.81 34.59 13.61
CA ILE A 470 6.92 35.88 14.33
C ILE A 470 6.23 37.04 13.60
N PRO A 471 6.40 37.25 12.27
CA PRO A 471 5.73 38.34 11.57
C PRO A 471 4.20 38.28 11.64
N ALA A 472 3.62 37.07 11.65
CA ALA A 472 2.18 36.87 11.74
C ALA A 472 1.63 37.09 13.16
N LEU A 473 2.45 36.83 14.18
CA LEU A 473 2.08 36.99 15.60
C LEU A 473 2.32 38.40 16.15
N LYS A 474 3.16 39.19 15.47
CA LYS A 474 3.52 40.57 15.86
C LYS A 474 2.33 41.53 16.07
N PRO A 475 1.23 41.47 15.30
CA PRO A 475 0.05 42.29 15.55
C PRO A 475 -0.58 42.04 16.94
N THR A 476 -0.48 40.81 17.44
CA THR A 476 -1.04 40.40 18.73
C THR A 476 -0.06 40.64 19.88
N ASN A 477 1.24 40.38 19.67
CA ASN A 477 2.30 40.73 20.62
C ASN A 477 3.49 41.39 19.88
N PRO A 478 3.68 42.72 20.02
CA PRO A 478 4.74 43.44 19.33
C PRO A 478 6.15 43.12 19.83
N ASP A 479 6.28 42.50 21.01
CA ASP A 479 7.53 42.17 21.67
C ASP A 479 7.95 40.70 21.52
N ILE A 480 7.13 39.88 20.82
CA ILE A 480 7.38 38.44 20.66
C ILE A 480 8.78 38.12 20.12
N SER A 481 9.29 38.90 19.17
CA SER A 481 10.64 38.70 18.61
C SER A 481 11.74 38.89 19.67
N ARG A 482 11.54 39.82 20.61
CA ARG A 482 12.48 40.09 21.70
C ARG A 482 12.41 38.98 22.75
N GLU A 483 11.21 38.52 23.06
CA GLU A 483 10.95 37.49 24.07
C GLU A 483 11.55 36.14 23.67
N VAL A 484 11.31 35.67 22.44
CA VAL A 484 11.89 34.41 21.92
C VAL A 484 13.42 34.48 21.94
N LEU A 485 13.98 35.61 21.49
CA LEU A 485 15.42 35.83 21.40
C LEU A 485 16.09 35.88 22.76
N HIS A 486 15.51 36.61 23.70
CA HIS A 486 16.02 36.70 25.07
C HIS A 486 15.93 35.36 25.79
N TYR A 487 14.80 34.64 25.63
CA TYR A 487 14.65 33.28 26.15
C TYR A 487 15.75 32.36 25.62
N THR A 488 15.99 32.35 24.31
CA THR A 488 17.00 31.48 23.69
C THR A 488 18.42 31.86 24.11
N TYR A 489 18.70 33.15 24.28
CA TYR A 489 20.00 33.62 24.80
C TYR A 489 20.25 33.15 26.23
N LEU A 490 19.27 33.33 27.13
CA LEU A 490 19.36 32.83 28.50
C LEU A 490 19.52 31.32 28.55
N LEU A 491 18.85 30.61 27.63
CA LEU A 491 18.94 29.16 27.53
C LEU A 491 20.36 28.70 27.21
N VAL A 492 21.08 29.38 26.30
CA VAL A 492 22.50 29.10 26.03
C VAL A 492 23.35 29.34 27.27
N LEU A 493 23.18 30.49 27.94
CA LEU A 493 23.97 30.83 29.13
C LEU A 493 23.77 29.82 30.27
N ASN A 494 22.54 29.38 30.49
CA ASN A 494 22.19 28.42 31.54
C ASN A 494 22.81 27.04 31.28
N HIS A 495 23.06 26.68 30.02
CA HIS A 495 23.60 25.37 29.62
C HIS A 495 25.05 25.45 29.09
N GLN A 496 25.78 26.53 29.38
CA GLN A 496 27.17 26.73 28.93
C GLN A 496 28.16 25.64 29.38
N LYS A 497 27.80 24.84 30.40
CA LYS A 497 28.62 23.74 30.95
C LYS A 497 28.30 22.37 30.33
N GLU A 498 27.29 22.30 29.48
CA GLU A 498 26.92 21.08 28.76
C GLU A 498 27.92 20.74 27.65
N SER A 499 27.70 19.64 26.93
CA SER A 499 28.56 19.26 25.81
C SER A 499 28.64 20.35 24.73
N SER A 500 29.80 20.45 24.07
CA SER A 500 30.02 21.40 22.97
C SER A 500 28.96 21.29 21.86
N GLU A 501 28.42 20.09 21.63
CA GLU A 501 27.33 19.85 20.66
C GLU A 501 25.99 20.44 21.11
N VAL A 502 25.66 20.33 22.40
CA VAL A 502 24.45 20.93 23.00
C VAL A 502 24.51 22.44 22.89
N VAL A 503 25.61 23.04 23.37
CA VAL A 503 25.81 24.51 23.33
C VAL A 503 25.78 25.02 21.88
N SER A 504 26.46 24.34 20.97
CA SER A 504 26.44 24.68 19.54
C SER A 504 25.04 24.62 18.93
N THR A 505 24.22 23.64 19.32
CA THR A 505 22.83 23.52 18.84
C THR A 505 21.97 24.69 19.33
N LEU A 506 22.09 25.07 20.60
CA LEU A 506 21.36 26.20 21.17
C LEU A 506 21.76 27.53 20.53
N ILE A 507 23.05 27.73 20.24
CA ILE A 507 23.55 28.90 19.50
C ILE A 507 22.99 28.92 18.07
N GLN A 508 22.91 27.78 17.39
CA GLN A 508 22.27 27.69 16.08
C GLN A 508 20.78 28.03 16.15
N CYS A 509 20.07 27.63 17.20
CA CYS A 509 18.66 28.01 17.41
C CYS A 509 18.50 29.53 17.60
N LEU A 510 19.44 30.19 18.29
CA LEU A 510 19.49 31.64 18.44
C LEU A 510 19.72 32.32 17.07
N ALA A 511 20.64 31.77 16.26
CA ALA A 511 20.93 32.30 14.93
C ALA A 511 19.72 32.29 13.99
N GLN A 512 18.85 31.27 14.06
CA GLN A 512 17.63 31.18 13.23
C GLN A 512 16.63 32.33 13.46
N GLN A 513 16.74 33.06 14.58
CA GLN A 513 15.80 34.13 14.93
C GLN A 513 16.25 35.51 14.44
N LEU A 514 17.52 35.64 14.01
CA LEU A 514 18.11 36.90 13.58
C LEU A 514 17.31 37.64 12.48
N PRO A 515 16.73 36.97 11.46
CA PRO A 515 15.99 37.64 10.40
C PRO A 515 14.80 38.48 10.89
N HIS A 516 14.26 38.17 12.07
CA HIS A 516 13.04 38.79 12.59
C HIS A 516 13.30 39.90 13.62
N ILE A 517 14.58 40.26 13.85
CA ILE A 517 14.99 41.31 14.78
C ILE A 517 14.91 42.69 14.11
N LYS A 518 14.58 43.72 14.90
CA LYS A 518 14.67 45.11 14.43
C LYS A 518 16.11 45.46 14.02
N THR A 519 16.30 46.04 12.84
CA THR A 519 17.60 46.34 12.22
C THR A 519 18.63 46.99 13.14
N LYS A 520 18.17 47.89 14.03
CA LYS A 520 19.03 48.58 15.01
C LYS A 520 19.74 47.68 16.02
N TYR A 521 19.30 46.44 16.21
CA TYR A 521 19.86 45.51 17.20
C TYR A 521 20.65 44.35 16.58
N ILE A 522 20.66 44.22 15.26
CA ILE A 522 21.25 43.06 14.57
C ILE A 522 22.75 42.92 14.87
N THR A 523 23.52 44.00 14.79
CA THR A 523 24.97 43.97 15.03
C THR A 523 25.31 43.55 16.46
N GLY A 524 24.59 44.08 17.46
CA GLY A 524 24.80 43.69 18.86
C GLY A 524 24.47 42.22 19.12
N TRP A 525 23.44 41.67 18.46
CA TRP A 525 23.13 40.23 18.57
C TRP A 525 24.15 39.34 17.85
N LEU A 526 24.70 39.80 16.73
CA LEU A 526 25.80 39.09 16.05
C LEU A 526 27.07 39.06 16.91
N GLU A 527 27.40 40.17 17.58
CA GLU A 527 28.50 40.22 18.56
C GLU A 527 28.26 39.27 19.74
N ASN A 528 27.04 39.28 20.32
CA ASN A 528 26.67 38.33 21.37
C ASN A 528 26.84 36.88 20.92
N ILE A 529 26.47 36.53 19.67
CA ILE A 529 26.66 35.17 19.16
C ILE A 529 28.16 34.83 19.03
N ILE A 530 29.02 35.75 18.58
CA ILE A 530 30.47 35.53 18.58
C ILE A 530 30.99 35.25 19.99
N GLU A 531 30.53 36.00 20.99
CA GLU A 531 30.92 35.76 22.38
C GLU A 531 30.48 34.37 22.85
N LEU A 532 29.25 33.96 22.51
CA LEU A 532 28.75 32.62 22.86
C LEU A 532 29.54 31.48 22.19
N ILE A 533 30.10 31.69 20.99
CA ILE A 533 30.93 30.69 20.31
C ILE A 533 32.18 30.32 21.13
N GLN A 534 32.66 31.23 22.01
CA GLN A 534 33.79 30.96 22.90
C GLN A 534 33.51 29.79 23.86
N PHE A 535 32.25 29.48 24.14
CA PHE A 535 31.86 28.34 24.96
C PHE A 535 31.95 26.99 24.23
N CYS A 536 32.04 26.99 22.89
CA CYS A 536 32.12 25.76 22.10
C CYS A 536 33.05 25.90 20.87
N PRO A 537 34.36 26.16 21.07
CA PRO A 537 35.29 26.48 19.99
C PRO A 537 35.42 25.36 18.94
N ALA A 538 35.24 24.10 19.35
CA ALA A 538 35.30 22.94 18.46
C ALA A 538 34.16 22.87 17.41
N GLN A 539 33.07 23.61 17.61
CA GLN A 539 31.90 23.61 16.71
C GLN A 539 31.72 24.96 15.98
N LYS A 540 32.76 25.80 15.99
CA LYS A 540 32.75 27.17 15.46
C LYS A 540 32.37 27.25 13.98
N GLU A 541 32.96 26.39 13.13
CA GLU A 541 32.67 26.36 11.69
C GLU A 541 31.18 26.11 11.41
N LYS A 542 30.59 25.14 12.12
CA LYS A 542 29.17 24.78 11.98
C LYS A 542 28.23 25.95 12.33
N ILE A 543 28.59 26.74 13.34
CA ILE A 543 27.81 27.91 13.76
C ILE A 543 27.97 29.03 12.72
N PHE A 544 29.17 29.23 12.18
CA PHE A 544 29.39 30.21 11.11
C PHE A 544 28.67 29.86 9.81
N ASP A 545 28.64 28.59 9.42
CA ASP A 545 27.85 28.15 8.27
C ASP A 545 26.36 28.45 8.47
N CYS A 546 25.85 28.26 9.70
CA CYS A 546 24.48 28.61 10.05
C CYS A 546 24.23 30.13 9.95
N LEU A 547 25.10 30.94 10.55
CA LEU A 547 25.02 32.40 10.48
C LEU A 547 25.10 32.91 9.05
N TRP A 548 26.03 32.39 8.25
CA TRP A 548 26.20 32.75 6.86
C TRP A 548 24.95 32.47 6.04
N LYS A 549 24.30 31.32 6.26
CA LYS A 549 23.01 30.99 5.64
C LYS A 549 21.93 32.01 5.99
N GLN A 550 21.84 32.44 7.25
CA GLN A 550 20.86 33.45 7.67
C GLN A 550 21.17 34.82 7.08
N ILE A 551 22.45 35.21 7.05
CA ILE A 551 22.92 36.48 6.49
C ILE A 551 22.61 36.59 4.99
N ASN A 552 22.81 35.51 4.24
CA ASN A 552 22.56 35.46 2.80
C ASN A 552 21.14 35.06 2.39
N SER A 553 20.26 34.74 3.34
CA SER A 553 18.90 34.26 3.05
C SER A 553 17.99 35.33 2.39
N GLY A 554 18.42 36.59 2.34
CA GLY A 554 17.62 37.71 1.83
C GLY A 554 16.46 38.10 2.75
N LEU A 555 16.30 37.45 3.91
CA LEU A 555 15.27 37.73 4.90
C LEU A 555 15.68 38.84 5.87
N LEU A 556 16.94 39.26 5.86
CA LEU A 556 17.40 40.39 6.67
C LEU A 556 17.05 41.70 5.98
N PRO A 557 16.50 42.68 6.72
CA PRO A 557 15.99 43.92 6.14
C PRO A 557 17.07 44.93 5.68
N ASP A 558 18.37 44.66 5.88
CA ASP A 558 19.47 45.62 5.61
C ASP A 558 20.83 44.92 5.41
N ASP A 559 21.72 45.52 4.61
CA ASP A 559 23.11 45.09 4.33
C ASP A 559 24.07 45.27 5.52
N ARG A 560 23.58 45.79 6.65
CA ARG A 560 24.38 45.96 7.89
C ARG A 560 24.95 44.64 8.41
N ALA A 561 24.19 43.55 8.32
CA ALA A 561 24.67 42.23 8.74
C ALA A 561 25.81 41.73 7.85
N LEU A 562 25.69 41.95 6.53
CA LEU A 562 26.70 41.61 5.54
C LEU A 562 27.96 42.48 5.71
N SER A 563 27.78 43.79 5.88
CA SER A 563 28.87 44.74 6.14
C SER A 563 29.62 44.40 7.43
N TRP A 564 28.89 44.06 8.50
CA TRP A 564 29.47 43.60 9.75
C TRP A 564 30.27 42.31 9.55
N PHE A 565 29.72 41.32 8.84
CA PHE A 565 30.39 40.04 8.59
C PHE A 565 31.69 40.22 7.81
N LEU A 566 31.66 41.02 6.74
CA LEU A 566 32.83 41.34 5.92
C LEU A 566 33.90 42.10 6.72
N SER A 567 33.49 43.02 7.60
CA SER A 567 34.43 43.76 8.47
C SER A 567 35.00 42.95 9.63
N SER A 568 34.33 41.86 10.02
CA SER A 568 34.68 41.04 11.19
C SER A 568 35.44 39.75 10.84
N GLN A 569 35.79 39.54 9.56
CA GLN A 569 36.53 38.36 9.09
C GLN A 569 37.87 38.11 9.77
N SER A 570 38.47 39.12 10.41
CA SER A 570 39.72 38.98 11.18
C SER A 570 39.52 38.54 12.64
N LYS A 571 38.28 38.59 13.14
CA LYS A 571 37.87 38.17 14.50
C LYS A 571 37.12 36.83 14.50
N LEU A 572 36.43 36.54 13.40
CA LEU A 572 35.84 35.24 13.06
C LEU A 572 36.97 34.25 12.74
#